data_AF-Q0HWJ9-F1
#
_entry.id   AF-Q0HWJ9-F1
#
_cell.length_a   1.000
_cell.length_b   1.000
_cell.length_c   1.000
_cell.angle_alpha   90.00
_cell.angle_beta   90.00
_cell.angle_gamma   90.00
#
_symmetry.space_group_name_H-M   'P 1'
#
loop_
_entity.id
_entity.type
_entity.pdbx_description
1 polymer ?
#
loop_
_entity_poly.entity_id
_entity_poly.type
_entity_poly.pdbx_seq_one_letter_code
_entity_poly.pdbx_strand_id
1 'polypeptide(L)'
;MQRVEKAAYVVKNTLDGYREEFDGLVREYANFSYTQGEAYCDFFVDIASMMNGSWLLTAQFESDTIANFKSFDWYRILAIDEAHTPEDELITLLQTAYKIGYLWLIECLSLLKQQIEIIEIRLYHNGSLDYQVLN
;
A
#
# COMPACT_ATOMS: atom_id res chain seq x y z
N MET A 1 2.25 -24.79 -2.76
CA MET A 1 3.22 -23.92 -3.46
C MET A 1 2.58 -23.20 -4.65
N GLN A 2 2.00 -23.90 -5.63
CA GLN A 2 1.38 -23.27 -6.82
C GLN A 2 0.27 -22.22 -6.52
N ARG A 3 -0.58 -22.44 -5.51
CA ARG A 3 -1.65 -21.48 -5.15
C ARG A 3 -1.09 -20.16 -4.61
N VAL A 4 0.00 -20.22 -3.83
CA VAL A 4 0.68 -19.05 -3.26
C VAL A 4 1.39 -18.26 -4.35
N GLU A 5 2.07 -18.94 -5.27
CA GLU A 5 2.70 -18.30 -6.44
C GLU A 5 1.66 -17.61 -7.33
N LYS A 6 0.52 -18.27 -7.57
CA LYS A 6 -0.60 -17.68 -8.29
C LYS A 6 -1.18 -16.47 -7.56
N ALA A 7 -1.35 -16.54 -6.23
CA ALA A 7 -1.83 -15.44 -5.43
C ALA A 7 -0.89 -14.23 -5.50
N ALA A 8 0.43 -14.45 -5.39
CA ALA A 8 1.43 -13.40 -5.54
C ALA A 8 1.34 -12.72 -6.91
N TYR A 9 1.19 -13.50 -7.98
CA TYR A 9 1.01 -12.97 -9.34
C TYR A 9 -0.28 -12.15 -9.48
N VAL A 10 -1.40 -12.65 -8.96
CA VAL A 10 -2.69 -11.94 -9.00
C VAL A 10 -2.63 -10.63 -8.22
N VAL A 11 -2.04 -10.63 -7.02
CA VAL A 11 -1.89 -9.42 -6.20
C VAL A 11 -1.05 -8.39 -6.93
N LYS A 12 0.14 -8.78 -7.44
CA LYS A 12 1.02 -7.84 -8.16
C LYS A 12 0.34 -7.25 -9.39
N ASN A 13 -0.28 -8.08 -10.23
CA ASN A 13 -0.98 -7.60 -11.43
C ASN A 13 -2.16 -6.69 -11.10
N THR A 14 -2.90 -7.00 -10.03
CA THR A 14 -4.00 -6.15 -9.58
C THR A 14 -3.46 -4.78 -9.20
N LEU A 15 -2.43 -4.72 -8.36
CA LEU A 15 -1.82 -3.46 -7.92
C LEU A 15 -1.17 -2.68 -9.06
N ASP A 16 -0.45 -3.34 -9.96
CA ASP A 16 0.16 -2.71 -11.13
C ASP A 16 -0.91 -2.05 -12.05
N GLY A 17 -2.14 -2.58 -12.06
CA GLY A 17 -3.28 -1.95 -12.75
C GLY A 17 -3.74 -0.62 -12.15
N TYR A 18 -3.35 -0.30 -10.90
CA TYR A 18 -3.67 0.96 -10.21
C TYR A 18 -2.44 1.85 -10.00
N ARG A 19 -1.30 1.53 -10.63
CA ARG A 19 -0.04 2.28 -10.44
C ARG A 19 -0.18 3.76 -10.79
N GLU A 20 -0.82 4.10 -11.91
CA GLU A 20 -0.98 5.50 -12.32
C GLU A 20 -1.88 6.29 -11.34
N GLU A 21 -2.95 5.67 -10.84
CA GLU A 21 -3.82 6.29 -9.81
C GLU A 21 -3.03 6.52 -8.51
N PHE A 22 -2.19 5.55 -8.11
CA PHE A 22 -1.34 5.67 -6.93
C PHE A 22 -0.31 6.79 -7.07
N ASP A 23 0.38 6.84 -8.20
CA ASP A 23 1.39 7.86 -8.49
C ASP A 23 0.78 9.27 -8.48
N GLY A 24 -0.42 9.42 -9.06
CA GLY A 24 -1.18 10.67 -9.02
C GLY A 24 -1.50 11.10 -7.59
N LEU A 25 -1.99 10.15 -6.78
CA LEU A 25 -2.33 10.39 -5.38
C LEU A 25 -1.13 10.84 -4.54
N VAL A 26 0.01 10.16 -4.70
CA VAL A 26 1.24 10.51 -3.96
C VAL A 26 1.70 11.92 -4.31
N ARG A 27 1.60 12.32 -5.58
CA ARG A 27 1.94 13.69 -6.02
C ARG A 27 0.98 14.73 -5.45
N GLU A 28 -0.31 14.43 -5.41
CA GLU A 28 -1.31 15.31 -4.80
C GLU A 28 -1.02 15.53 -3.32
N TYR A 29 -0.75 14.45 -2.57
CA TYR A 29 -0.39 14.55 -1.14
C TYR A 29 0.95 15.26 -0.91
N ALA A 30 1.96 15.00 -1.74
CA ALA A 30 3.26 15.66 -1.65
C ALA A 30 3.11 17.17 -1.88
N ASN A 31 2.37 17.57 -2.91
CA ASN A 31 2.10 18.97 -3.20
C ASN A 31 1.27 19.61 -2.08
N PHE A 32 0.23 18.94 -1.60
CA PHE A 32 -0.58 19.45 -0.50
C PHE A 32 0.26 19.69 0.76
N SER A 33 1.04 18.70 1.20
CA SER A 33 1.94 18.81 2.34
C SER A 33 2.91 19.99 2.17
N TYR A 34 3.53 20.12 1.00
CA TYR A 34 4.41 21.24 0.69
C TYR A 34 3.70 22.60 0.80
N THR A 35 2.48 22.72 0.26
CA THR A 35 1.71 23.97 0.34
C THR A 35 1.25 24.33 1.77
N GLN A 36 1.13 23.34 2.66
CA GLN A 36 0.88 23.57 4.09
C GLN A 36 2.16 23.98 4.85
N GLY A 37 3.33 23.97 4.21
CA GLY A 37 4.61 24.31 4.82
C GLY A 37 5.32 23.12 5.48
N GLU A 38 4.86 21.89 5.22
CA GLU A 38 5.49 20.68 5.74
C GLU A 38 6.80 20.38 5.01
N ALA A 39 7.77 19.84 5.74
CA ALA A 39 9.04 19.39 5.19
C ALA A 39 9.00 17.95 4.65
N TYR A 40 7.96 17.20 5.02
CA TYR A 40 7.79 15.79 4.70
C TYR A 40 6.34 15.44 4.40
N CYS A 41 6.14 14.42 3.58
CA CYS A 41 4.86 13.79 3.26
C CYS A 41 4.93 12.35 3.75
N ASP A 42 4.29 12.10 4.89
CA ASP A 42 4.33 10.81 5.58
C ASP A 42 3.13 9.96 5.17
N PHE A 43 3.39 8.78 4.62
CA PHE A 43 2.40 7.75 4.32
C PHE A 43 2.38 6.68 5.40
N PHE A 44 1.20 6.18 5.76
CA PHE A 44 1.03 5.16 6.80
C PHE A 44 0.44 3.87 6.26
N VAL A 45 0.95 2.75 6.77
CA VAL A 45 0.46 1.41 6.49
C VAL A 45 0.02 0.72 7.77
N ASP A 46 -1.27 0.44 7.83
CA ASP A 46 -1.87 -0.45 8.83
C ASP A 46 -1.79 -1.91 8.34
N ILE A 47 -0.93 -2.70 8.98
CA ILE A 47 -0.63 -4.09 8.56
C ILE A 47 -1.89 -4.95 8.60
N ALA A 48 -2.72 -4.82 9.65
CA ALA A 48 -3.93 -5.62 9.82
C ALA A 48 -4.97 -5.30 8.72
N SER A 49 -5.10 -4.02 8.37
CA SER A 49 -5.96 -3.53 7.30
C SER A 49 -5.46 -4.04 5.95
N MET A 50 -4.17 -3.94 5.67
CA MET A 50 -3.59 -4.45 4.42
C MET A 50 -3.80 -5.95 4.24
N MET A 51 -3.58 -6.73 5.30
CA MET A 51 -3.81 -8.17 5.31
C MET A 51 -5.28 -8.49 5.01
N ASN A 52 -6.20 -7.68 5.50
CA ASN A 52 -7.65 -7.83 5.27
C ASN A 52 -8.16 -7.07 4.03
N GLY A 53 -7.27 -6.56 3.18
CA GLY A 53 -7.67 -5.92 1.93
C GLY A 53 -7.98 -4.42 2.00
N SER A 54 -7.92 -3.81 3.17
CA SER A 54 -7.98 -2.36 3.32
C SER A 54 -6.61 -1.74 3.14
N TRP A 55 -6.31 -1.31 1.91
CA TRP A 55 -5.07 -0.64 1.53
C TRP A 55 -5.23 0.87 1.72
N LEU A 56 -5.49 1.24 2.98
CA LEU A 56 -5.55 2.64 3.39
C LEU A 56 -4.12 3.20 3.42
N LEU A 57 -3.76 3.87 2.32
CA LEU A 57 -2.64 4.79 2.26
C LEU A 57 -3.20 6.17 2.57
N THR A 58 -3.13 6.56 3.83
CA THR A 58 -3.40 7.94 4.24
C THR A 58 -2.07 8.65 4.45
N ALA A 59 -1.99 9.90 3.99
CA ALA A 59 -0.96 10.79 4.48
C ALA A 59 -1.26 11.12 5.96
N GLN A 60 -0.25 11.52 6.75
CA GLN A 60 -0.44 11.92 8.16
C GLN A 60 -1.58 12.93 8.35
N PHE A 61 -1.74 13.80 7.35
CA PHE A 61 -2.84 14.74 7.27
C PHE A 61 -3.91 14.17 6.35
N GLU A 62 -4.98 13.65 6.95
CA GLU A 62 -6.21 13.40 6.21
C GLU A 62 -6.66 14.73 5.58
N SER A 63 -6.80 14.73 4.27
CA SER A 63 -7.30 15.87 3.53
C SER A 63 -8.70 15.53 3.05
N ASP A 64 -9.70 16.33 3.44
CA ASP A 64 -11.08 16.21 2.93
C ASP A 64 -11.15 16.43 1.41
N THR A 65 -10.05 16.88 0.79
CA THR A 65 -9.96 17.21 -0.64
C THR A 65 -9.18 16.19 -1.46
N ILE A 66 -8.37 15.33 -0.83
CA ILE A 66 -7.61 14.29 -1.51
C ILE A 66 -8.24 12.94 -1.19
N ALA A 67 -8.56 12.17 -2.23
CA ALA A 67 -9.23 10.89 -2.06
C ALA A 67 -8.34 9.87 -1.32
N ASN A 68 -8.96 8.88 -0.68
CA ASN A 68 -8.23 7.68 -0.28
C ASN A 68 -7.89 6.85 -1.52
N PHE A 69 -6.76 6.11 -1.49
CA PHE A 69 -6.32 5.31 -2.63
C PHE A 69 -7.35 4.25 -3.07
N LYS A 70 -7.31 3.05 -2.47
CA LYS A 70 -8.21 1.94 -2.79
C LYS A 70 -8.32 0.95 -1.64
N SER A 71 -9.40 0.20 -1.63
CA SER A 71 -9.53 -1.04 -0.86
C SER A 71 -9.74 -2.20 -1.84
N PHE A 72 -9.09 -3.33 -1.56
CA PHE A 72 -9.10 -4.52 -2.38
C PHE A 72 -9.74 -5.66 -1.59
N ASP A 73 -10.81 -6.24 -2.10
CA ASP A 73 -11.38 -7.45 -1.52
C ASP A 73 -10.53 -8.67 -1.91
N TRP A 74 -9.45 -8.92 -1.16
CA TRP A 74 -8.53 -10.03 -1.46
C TRP A 74 -9.20 -11.39 -1.38
N TYR A 75 -10.21 -11.56 -0.52
CA TYR A 75 -10.95 -12.80 -0.45
C TYR A 75 -11.60 -13.09 -1.80
N ARG A 76 -12.28 -12.10 -2.38
CA ARG A 76 -12.88 -12.24 -3.71
C ARG A 76 -11.84 -12.34 -4.82
N ILE A 77 -10.82 -11.48 -4.83
CA ILE A 77 -9.80 -11.42 -5.89
C ILE A 77 -8.97 -12.72 -5.94
N LEU A 78 -8.66 -13.31 -4.79
CA LEU A 78 -7.90 -14.56 -4.68
C LEU A 78 -8.79 -15.81 -4.69
N ALA A 79 -10.11 -15.65 -4.86
CA ALA A 79 -11.10 -16.72 -4.79
C ALA A 79 -10.93 -17.58 -3.53
N ILE A 80 -10.85 -16.92 -2.38
CA ILE A 80 -10.81 -17.52 -1.05
C ILE A 80 -12.24 -17.68 -0.57
N ASP A 81 -12.64 -18.92 -0.31
CA ASP A 81 -13.86 -19.23 0.42
C ASP A 81 -13.48 -19.40 1.89
N GLU A 82 -13.68 -18.36 2.70
CA GLU A 82 -13.25 -18.32 4.10
C GLU A 82 -13.83 -19.46 4.93
N ALA A 83 -15.08 -19.88 4.66
CA ALA A 83 -15.75 -20.93 5.42
C ALA A 83 -15.17 -22.33 5.16
N HIS A 84 -14.48 -22.51 4.02
CA HIS A 84 -14.01 -23.82 3.55
C HIS A 84 -12.49 -23.88 3.34
N THR A 85 -11.79 -22.76 3.50
CA THR A 85 -10.33 -22.71 3.40
C THR A 85 -9.71 -23.01 4.76
N PRO A 86 -8.80 -24.00 4.88
CA PRO A 86 -8.08 -24.26 6.13
C PRO A 86 -7.37 -23.00 6.65
N GLU A 87 -7.39 -22.79 7.96
CA GLU A 87 -6.86 -21.58 8.60
C GLU A 87 -5.39 -21.29 8.21
N ASP A 88 -4.51 -22.29 8.24
CA ASP A 88 -3.10 -22.13 7.86
C ASP A 88 -2.94 -21.68 6.39
N GLU A 89 -3.80 -22.19 5.50
CA GLU A 89 -3.78 -21.80 4.09
C GLU A 89 -4.31 -20.38 3.91
N LEU A 90 -5.38 -20.02 4.62
CA LEU A 90 -5.94 -18.67 4.64
C LEU A 90 -4.88 -17.65 5.10
N ILE A 91 -4.24 -17.91 6.24
CA ILE A 91 -3.17 -17.07 6.79
C ILE A 91 -2.05 -16.91 5.76
N THR A 92 -1.61 -18.00 5.14
CA THR A 92 -0.53 -17.97 4.14
C THR A 92 -0.90 -17.10 2.93
N LEU A 93 -2.14 -17.17 2.45
CA LEU A 93 -2.62 -16.37 1.31
C LEU A 93 -2.70 -14.88 1.66
N LEU A 94 -3.24 -14.53 2.83
CA LEU A 94 -3.34 -13.13 3.27
C LEU A 94 -1.96 -12.52 3.56
N GLN A 95 -1.05 -13.29 4.18
CA GLN A 95 0.34 -12.88 4.36
C GLN A 95 1.06 -12.66 3.03
N THR A 96 0.74 -13.48 2.01
CA THR A 96 1.28 -13.30 0.67
C THR A 96 0.76 -12.01 0.04
N ALA A 97 -0.53 -11.72 0.15
CA ALA A 97 -1.12 -10.47 -0.34
C ALA A 97 -0.46 -9.24 0.31
N TYR A 98 -0.33 -9.25 1.64
CA TYR A 98 0.37 -8.21 2.38
C TYR A 98 1.82 -8.04 1.91
N LYS A 99 2.60 -9.13 1.88
CA LYS A 99 4.03 -9.07 1.54
C LYS A 99 4.26 -8.51 0.13
N ILE A 100 3.48 -8.98 -0.85
CA ILE A 100 3.64 -8.54 -2.23
C ILE A 100 3.25 -7.09 -2.38
N GLY A 101 2.13 -6.66 -1.81
CA GLY A 101 1.73 -5.27 -1.97
C GLY A 101 2.58 -4.31 -1.15
N TYR A 102 3.14 -4.72 0.00
CA TYR A 102 4.07 -3.88 0.76
C TYR A 102 5.36 -3.63 -0.04
N LEU A 103 5.88 -4.67 -0.69
CA LEU A 103 7.02 -4.53 -1.60
C LEU A 103 6.69 -3.63 -2.80
N TRP A 104 5.50 -3.79 -3.37
CA TRP A 104 5.02 -2.94 -4.47
C TRP A 104 4.92 -1.46 -4.05
N LEU A 105 4.43 -1.20 -2.84
CA LEU A 105 4.30 0.15 -2.28
C LEU A 105 5.67 0.80 -2.07
N ILE A 106 6.63 0.05 -1.50
CA ILE A 106 8.03 0.51 -1.39
C ILE A 106 8.58 0.84 -2.77
N GLU A 107 8.43 -0.05 -3.75
CA GLU A 107 8.91 0.16 -5.13
C GLU A 107 8.37 1.46 -5.72
N CYS A 108 7.05 1.68 -5.64
CA CYS A 108 6.41 2.86 -6.20
C CYS A 108 6.83 4.14 -5.47
N LEU A 109 6.82 4.14 -4.13
CA LEU A 109 7.24 5.32 -3.36
C LEU A 109 8.73 5.65 -3.54
N SER A 110 9.59 4.64 -3.67
CA SER A 110 11.01 4.82 -4.02
C SER A 110 11.18 5.54 -5.36
N LEU A 111 10.48 5.07 -6.40
CA LEU A 111 10.51 5.69 -7.73
C LEU A 111 9.99 7.13 -7.69
N LEU A 112 8.91 7.37 -6.94
CA LEU A 112 8.31 8.70 -6.82
C LEU A 112 9.19 9.65 -6.00
N LYS A 113 9.87 9.17 -4.96
CA LYS A 113 10.83 9.95 -4.17
C LYS A 113 11.97 10.49 -5.05
N GLN A 114 12.41 9.72 -6.04
CA GLN A 114 13.42 10.17 -7.01
C GLN A 114 12.90 11.24 -7.98
N GLN A 115 11.58 11.39 -8.12
CA GLN A 115 10.93 12.32 -9.06
C GLN A 115 10.31 13.55 -8.37
N ILE A 116 10.02 13.46 -7.07
CA ILE A 116 9.38 14.50 -6.27
C ILE A 116 10.46 15.10 -5.36
N GLU A 117 11.11 16.15 -5.83
CA GLU A 117 12.23 16.80 -5.12
C GLU A 117 11.78 17.87 -4.11
N ILE A 118 10.51 18.30 -4.18
CA ILE A 118 9.99 19.43 -3.39
C ILE A 118 9.80 19.10 -1.91
N ILE A 119 9.68 17.82 -1.55
CA ILE A 119 9.36 17.37 -0.21
C ILE A 119 9.88 15.95 0.02
N GLU A 120 10.26 15.64 1.26
CA GLU A 120 10.68 14.29 1.60
C GLU A 120 9.48 13.34 1.68
N ILE A 121 9.53 12.21 0.98
CA ILE A 121 8.54 11.14 1.11
C ILE A 121 9.01 10.11 2.13
N ARG A 122 8.13 9.75 3.05
CA ARG A 122 8.36 8.74 4.10
C ARG A 122 7.21 7.75 4.17
N LEU A 123 7.55 6.53 4.58
CA LEU A 123 6.60 5.43 4.74
C LEU A 123 6.73 4.86 6.16
N TYR A 124 5.64 4.89 6.91
CA TYR A 124 5.55 4.32 8.25
C TYR A 124 4.68 3.08 8.24
N HIS A 125 4.95 2.19 9.19
CA HIS A 125 4.08 1.06 9.50
C HIS A 125 3.71 1.10 10.98
N ASN A 126 2.53 0.58 11.31
CA ASN A 126 2.06 0.55 12.70
C ASN A 126 3.10 -0.04 13.66
N GLY A 127 3.23 0.60 14.82
CA GLY A 127 4.10 0.14 15.91
C GLY A 127 5.58 0.50 15.76
N SER A 128 5.98 1.24 14.73
CA SER A 128 7.35 1.76 14.56
C SER A 128 7.36 3.29 14.48
N LEU A 129 8.35 3.90 15.14
CA LEU A 129 8.69 5.32 14.96
C LEU A 129 9.72 5.52 13.84
N ASP A 130 10.37 4.44 13.39
CA ASP A 130 11.28 4.44 12.26
C ASP A 130 10.47 4.25 10.97
N TYR A 131 10.73 5.12 9.98
CA TYR A 131 10.15 4.98 8.64
C TYR A 131 10.98 3.99 7.80
N GLN A 132 10.31 3.30 6.88
CA GLN A 132 10.93 2.43 5.90
C GLN A 132 11.86 3.25 5.00
N VAL A 133 13.13 2.85 4.94
CA VAL A 133 14.08 3.44 3.99
C VAL A 133 13.59 3.18 2.57
N LEU A 134 13.30 4.27 1.86
CA LEU A 134 12.98 4.30 0.44
C LEU A 134 14.27 4.64 -0.31
N ASN A 135 14.76 3.71 -1.12
CA ASN A 135 15.97 3.87 -1.95
C ASN A 135 15.67 4.53 -3.29
#